data_AF-A0A961FEM6-F1
#
_entry.id   AF-A0A961FEM6-F1
#
_cell.length_a   1.000
_cell.length_b   1.000
_cell.length_c   1.000
_cell.angle_alpha   90.00
_cell.angle_beta   90.00
_cell.angle_gamma   90.00
#
_symmetry.space_group_name_H-M   'P 1'
#
loop_
_entity.id
_entity.type
_entity.pdbx_description
1 polymer ?
#
loop_
_entity_poly.entity_id
_entity_poly.type
_entity_poly.pdbx_seq_one_letter_code
_entity_poly.pdbx_strand_id
1 'polypeptide(L)'
;MLEHIDRRLAQFSDPVRENIYTRDRTACDQILNDAWRWLAQQKLSSDELQAMKMVLHFLEFQVSDAFTEDKDQQRQQILYVLRSMSEPIIDPLSSVMQARILLTLRCWAHRSYDVRLSLKQFQQWFNMIPEVDIDSKCWNYISFWAFDTRADDYLKAAYRYFLTSPLDFMVDFSRQRLKVMVGLIEGTCKVRDVERLIELMPHYYHIRWFMKHIIPFCKRLQLWTPALEGAFSVKSRELMESPQVPPRTVPQGRKILNF
;
A
#
# COMPACT_ATOMS: atom_id res chain seq x y z
N MET A 1 -19.31 -21.18 -5.76
CA MET A 1 -18.61 -21.48 -4.49
C MET A 1 -17.75 -20.29 -4.06
N LEU A 2 -16.79 -19.84 -4.88
CA LEU A 2 -15.98 -18.64 -4.60
C LEU A 2 -16.74 -17.32 -4.64
N GLU A 3 -17.78 -17.17 -5.48
CA GLU A 3 -18.65 -16.00 -5.41
C GLU A 3 -19.25 -15.77 -4.02
N HIS A 4 -19.40 -16.84 -3.23
CA HIS A 4 -19.92 -16.74 -1.87
C HIS A 4 -18.87 -16.22 -0.90
N ILE A 5 -17.61 -16.65 -1.05
CA ILE A 5 -16.47 -16.18 -0.26
C ILE A 5 -16.12 -14.74 -0.66
N ASP A 6 -16.01 -14.42 -1.95
CA ASP A 6 -15.75 -13.07 -2.45
C ASP A 6 -16.85 -12.08 -2.08
N ARG A 7 -18.14 -12.43 -2.25
CA ARG A 7 -19.23 -11.53 -1.82
C ARG A 7 -19.24 -11.32 -0.31
N ARG A 8 -18.85 -12.33 0.48
CA ARG A 8 -18.83 -12.20 1.95
C ARG A 8 -17.58 -11.50 2.45
N LEU A 9 -16.44 -11.69 1.80
CA LEU A 9 -15.26 -10.88 2.02
C LEU A 9 -15.54 -9.42 1.68
N ALA A 10 -16.25 -9.15 0.58
CA ALA A 10 -16.70 -7.82 0.20
C ALA A 10 -17.58 -7.17 1.29
N GLN A 11 -18.45 -7.95 1.97
CA GLN A 11 -19.25 -7.46 3.10
C GLN A 11 -18.42 -6.92 4.27
N PHE A 12 -17.17 -7.36 4.43
CA PHE A 12 -16.27 -6.84 5.46
C PHE A 12 -15.24 -5.86 4.88
N SER A 13 -14.68 -6.14 3.70
CA SER A 13 -13.60 -5.36 3.11
C SER A 13 -14.07 -4.00 2.62
N ASP A 14 -15.26 -3.90 2.03
CA ASP A 14 -15.75 -2.65 1.47
C ASP A 14 -16.07 -1.64 2.58
N PRO A 15 -16.79 -2.03 3.66
CA PRO A 15 -16.97 -1.15 4.80
C PRO A 15 -15.66 -0.77 5.49
N VAL A 16 -14.69 -1.68 5.62
CA VAL A 16 -13.37 -1.32 6.19
C VAL A 16 -12.68 -0.26 5.31
N ARG A 17 -12.69 -0.42 3.99
CA ARG A 17 -12.10 0.55 3.06
C ARG A 17 -12.79 1.91 3.14
N GLU A 18 -14.11 1.93 3.21
CA GLU A 18 -14.90 3.15 3.38
C GLU A 18 -14.57 3.86 4.69
N ASN A 19 -14.48 3.11 5.80
CA ASN A 19 -14.17 3.67 7.11
C ASN A 19 -12.70 4.11 7.25
N ILE A 20 -11.77 3.48 6.53
CA ILE A 20 -10.40 4.00 6.37
C ILE A 20 -10.44 5.38 5.69
N TYR A 21 -11.27 5.54 4.66
CA TYR A 21 -11.40 6.81 3.94
C TYR A 21 -12.04 7.91 4.79
N THR A 22 -13.08 7.59 5.56
CA THR A 22 -13.72 8.53 6.51
C THR A 22 -12.93 8.72 7.80
N ARG A 23 -11.80 8.01 7.95
CA ARG A 23 -10.90 8.03 9.12
C ARG A 23 -11.59 7.61 10.43
N ASP A 24 -12.54 6.67 10.37
CA ASP A 24 -13.18 6.10 11.55
C ASP A 24 -12.48 4.77 11.96
N ARG A 25 -11.49 4.89 12.84
CA ARG A 25 -10.77 3.72 13.37
C ARG A 25 -11.69 2.81 14.18
N THR A 26 -12.60 3.36 14.98
CA THR A 26 -13.47 2.58 15.85
C THR A 26 -14.42 1.71 15.03
N ALA A 27 -14.97 2.25 13.94
CA ALA A 27 -15.77 1.47 13.01
C ALA A 27 -14.93 0.35 12.35
N CYS A 28 -13.70 0.63 11.92
CA CYS A 28 -12.81 -0.38 11.36
C CYS A 28 -12.54 -1.53 12.35
N ASP A 29 -12.18 -1.21 13.59
CA ASP A 29 -11.89 -2.19 14.63
C ASP A 29 -13.12 -3.04 14.97
N GLN A 30 -14.32 -2.44 14.99
CA GLN A 30 -15.58 -3.15 15.19
C GLN A 30 -15.87 -4.15 14.07
N ILE A 31 -15.74 -3.72 12.81
CA ILE A 31 -15.96 -4.58 11.64
C ILE A 31 -14.98 -5.77 11.66
N LEU A 32 -13.70 -5.54 11.97
CA LEU A 32 -12.70 -6.59 12.07
C LEU A 32 -13.02 -7.59 13.18
N ASN A 33 -13.42 -7.11 14.36
CA ASN A 33 -13.82 -7.97 15.47
C ASN A 33 -15.04 -8.84 15.12
N ASP A 34 -16.04 -8.26 14.46
CA ASP A 34 -17.24 -8.97 14.03
C ASP A 34 -16.92 -10.01 12.95
N ALA A 35 -16.00 -9.70 12.03
CA ALA A 35 -15.54 -10.63 11.01
C ALA A 35 -14.79 -11.84 11.62
N TRP A 36 -13.92 -11.61 12.61
CA TRP A 36 -13.25 -12.69 13.34
C TRP A 36 -14.21 -13.57 14.14
N ARG A 37 -15.18 -12.97 14.82
CA ARG A 37 -16.22 -13.70 15.56
C ARG A 37 -17.07 -14.55 14.61
N TRP A 38 -17.47 -13.97 13.49
CA TRP A 38 -18.21 -14.69 12.46
C TRP A 38 -17.41 -15.88 11.93
N LEU A 39 -16.13 -15.68 11.61
CA LEU A 39 -15.24 -16.73 11.09
C LEU A 39 -15.11 -17.90 12.07
N ALA A 40 -14.98 -17.60 13.37
CA ALA A 40 -14.89 -18.62 14.43
C ALA A 40 -16.15 -19.50 14.55
N GLN A 41 -17.30 -19.04 14.05
CA GLN A 41 -18.57 -19.77 14.09
C GLN A 41 -18.82 -20.59 12.81
N GLN A 42 -18.01 -20.43 11.77
CA GLN A 42 -18.23 -21.13 10.50
C GLN A 42 -17.62 -22.52 10.49
N LYS A 43 -18.28 -23.45 9.80
CA LYS A 43 -17.72 -24.77 9.45
C LYS A 43 -17.17 -24.73 8.03
N LEU A 44 -16.00 -24.11 7.88
CA LEU A 44 -15.26 -24.03 6.61
C LEU A 44 -14.30 -25.21 6.47
N SER A 45 -13.91 -25.53 5.24
CA SER A 45 -12.74 -26.38 5.01
C SER A 45 -11.46 -25.70 5.51
N SER A 46 -10.38 -26.48 5.67
CA SER A 46 -9.08 -25.96 6.10
C SER A 46 -8.58 -24.84 5.18
N ASP A 47 -8.68 -25.04 3.86
CA ASP A 47 -8.21 -24.08 2.86
C ASP A 47 -9.05 -22.79 2.86
N GLU A 48 -10.38 -22.91 2.94
CA GLU A 48 -11.27 -21.74 3.03
C GLU A 48 -11.04 -20.94 4.32
N LEU A 49 -10.88 -21.64 5.45
CA LEU A 49 -10.57 -21.00 6.73
C LEU A 49 -9.24 -20.24 6.64
N GLN A 50 -8.21 -20.85 6.04
CA GLN A 50 -6.91 -20.21 5.86
C GLN A 50 -7.03 -19.00 4.95
N ALA A 51 -7.68 -19.13 3.79
CA ALA A 51 -7.93 -18.03 2.86
C ALA A 51 -8.64 -16.84 3.55
N MET A 52 -9.68 -17.09 4.35
CA MET A 52 -10.40 -16.05 5.10
C MET A 52 -9.50 -15.37 6.14
N LYS A 53 -8.72 -16.14 6.91
CA LYS A 53 -7.76 -15.59 7.89
C LYS A 53 -6.76 -14.66 7.21
N MET A 54 -6.27 -15.04 6.04
CA MET A 54 -5.33 -14.23 5.27
C MET A 54 -5.90 -12.86 4.89
N VAL A 55 -7.16 -12.83 4.45
CA VAL A 55 -7.82 -11.56 4.10
C VAL A 55 -8.07 -10.71 5.32
N LEU A 56 -8.53 -11.29 6.43
CA LEU A 56 -8.72 -10.55 7.69
C LEU A 56 -7.41 -9.95 8.19
N HIS A 57 -6.33 -10.74 8.21
CA HIS A 57 -5.00 -10.24 8.54
C HIS A 57 -4.51 -9.14 7.60
N PHE A 58 -4.82 -9.24 6.30
CA PHE A 58 -4.53 -8.17 5.37
C PHE A 58 -5.34 -6.90 5.69
N LEU A 59 -6.63 -7.01 6.01
CA LEU A 59 -7.47 -5.87 6.42
C LEU A 59 -6.97 -5.23 7.71
N GLU A 60 -6.58 -6.01 8.72
CA GLU A 60 -5.92 -5.52 9.94
C GLU A 60 -4.67 -4.71 9.62
N PHE A 61 -3.86 -5.19 8.68
CA PHE A 61 -2.72 -4.42 8.17
C PHE A 61 -3.18 -3.11 7.53
N GLN A 62 -4.23 -3.10 6.70
CA GLN A 62 -4.71 -1.86 6.06
C GLN A 62 -5.18 -0.83 7.09
N VAL A 63 -5.86 -1.27 8.14
CA VAL A 63 -6.28 -0.41 9.25
C VAL A 63 -5.05 0.09 10.01
N SER A 64 -4.10 -0.78 10.34
CA SER A 64 -2.87 -0.36 11.04
C SER A 64 -2.00 0.60 10.21
N ASP A 65 -1.88 0.39 8.89
CA ASP A 65 -1.17 1.28 7.96
C ASP A 65 -1.84 2.67 7.90
N ALA A 66 -3.18 2.72 8.03
CA ALA A 66 -3.94 3.96 7.99
C ALA A 66 -3.92 4.75 9.31
N PHE A 67 -3.90 4.08 10.46
CA PHE A 67 -4.18 4.71 11.76
C PHE A 67 -3.08 4.60 12.82
N THR A 68 -2.09 3.71 12.65
CA THR A 68 -0.99 3.57 13.61
C THR A 68 0.14 4.53 13.26
N GLU A 69 0.56 5.38 14.20
CA GLU A 69 1.73 6.26 14.02
C GLU A 69 3.04 5.57 14.44
N ASP A 70 2.95 4.58 15.33
CA ASP A 70 4.08 3.77 15.81
C ASP A 70 4.54 2.77 14.75
N LYS A 71 5.73 3.03 14.20
CA LYS A 71 6.36 2.19 13.19
C LYS A 71 6.79 0.83 13.70
N ASP A 72 7.17 0.69 14.96
CA ASP A 72 7.57 -0.60 15.51
C ASP A 72 6.34 -1.49 15.72
N GLN A 73 5.23 -0.90 16.17
CA GLN A 73 3.96 -1.61 16.26
C GLN A 73 3.48 -2.08 14.88
N GLN A 74 3.50 -1.21 13.87
CA GLN A 74 3.19 -1.57 12.48
C GLN A 74 4.12 -2.69 11.96
N ARG A 75 5.42 -2.64 12.30
CA ARG A 75 6.40 -3.65 11.90
C ARG A 75 6.05 -5.01 12.47
N GLN A 76 5.74 -5.07 13.76
CA GLN A 76 5.39 -6.33 14.43
C GLN A 76 4.11 -6.92 13.86
N GLN A 77 3.08 -6.11 13.61
CA GLN A 77 1.84 -6.57 12.99
C GLN A 77 2.12 -7.20 11.62
N ILE A 78 2.98 -6.59 10.82
CA ILE A 78 3.26 -7.08 9.46
C ILE A 78 4.12 -8.32 9.46
N LEU A 79 5.12 -8.39 10.35
CA LEU A 79 5.89 -9.62 10.54
C LEU A 79 5.00 -10.76 11.03
N TYR A 80 4.02 -10.47 11.89
CA TYR A 80 3.01 -11.43 12.30
C TYR A 80 2.17 -11.91 11.11
N VAL A 81 1.56 -10.99 10.35
CA VAL A 81 0.75 -11.34 9.17
C VAL A 81 1.56 -12.12 8.13
N LEU A 82 2.80 -11.72 7.85
CA LEU A 82 3.70 -12.46 6.95
C LEU A 82 4.05 -13.87 7.43
N ARG A 83 4.15 -14.10 8.76
CA ARG A 83 4.37 -15.44 9.33
C ARG A 83 3.12 -16.30 9.22
N SER A 84 1.95 -15.72 9.52
CA SER A 84 0.66 -16.41 9.46
C SER A 84 0.28 -16.88 8.04
N MET A 85 0.88 -16.30 7.00
CA MET A 85 0.63 -16.66 5.59
C MET A 85 1.78 -17.48 4.95
N SER A 86 2.69 -18.04 5.76
CA SER A 86 3.87 -18.75 5.26
C SER A 86 3.58 -20.18 4.77
N GLU A 87 2.45 -20.76 5.16
CA GLU A 87 2.01 -22.06 4.69
C GLU A 87 1.33 -21.95 3.31
N PRO A 88 1.78 -22.71 2.30
CA PRO A 88 1.22 -22.67 0.96
C PRO A 88 -0.19 -23.29 0.95
N ILE A 89 -1.16 -22.57 0.37
CA ILE A 89 -2.51 -23.09 0.15
C ILE A 89 -2.52 -23.94 -1.15
N ILE A 90 -3.13 -25.12 -1.09
CA ILE A 90 -3.19 -26.08 -2.20
C ILE A 90 -4.26 -25.64 -3.24
N ASP A 91 -5.36 -25.05 -2.78
CA ASP A 91 -6.41 -24.53 -3.66
C ASP A 91 -5.88 -23.42 -4.61
N PRO A 92 -6.01 -23.58 -5.94
CA PRO A 92 -5.43 -22.65 -6.91
C PRO A 92 -5.90 -21.20 -6.75
N LEU A 93 -7.17 -20.95 -6.44
CA LEU A 93 -7.69 -19.59 -6.35
C LEU A 93 -7.28 -18.91 -5.04
N SER A 94 -7.34 -19.65 -3.95
CA SER A 94 -6.79 -19.22 -2.66
C SER A 94 -5.28 -18.97 -2.75
N SER A 95 -4.56 -19.73 -3.59
CA SER A 95 -3.14 -19.50 -3.88
C SER A 95 -2.88 -18.20 -4.64
N VAL A 96 -3.75 -17.79 -5.58
CA VAL A 96 -3.67 -16.49 -6.28
C VAL A 96 -3.89 -15.34 -5.29
N MET A 97 -4.92 -15.43 -4.46
CA MET A 97 -5.20 -14.43 -3.43
C MET A 97 -4.04 -14.32 -2.43
N GLN A 98 -3.51 -15.46 -1.99
CA GLN A 98 -2.32 -15.53 -1.13
C GLN A 98 -1.12 -14.87 -1.79
N ALA A 99 -0.83 -15.18 -3.05
CA ALA A 99 0.26 -14.58 -3.80
C ALA A 99 0.11 -13.06 -3.87
N ARG A 100 -1.09 -12.54 -4.16
CA ARG A 100 -1.37 -11.09 -4.22
C ARG A 100 -1.16 -10.41 -2.88
N ILE A 101 -1.68 -10.97 -1.79
CA ILE A 101 -1.52 -10.40 -0.44
C ILE A 101 -0.04 -10.42 -0.02
N LEU A 102 0.64 -11.56 -0.20
CA LEU A 102 2.06 -11.71 0.10
C LEU A 102 2.91 -10.71 -0.70
N LEU A 103 2.67 -10.60 -2.00
CA LEU A 103 3.38 -9.68 -2.88
C LEU A 103 3.20 -8.22 -2.41
N THR A 104 1.97 -7.83 -2.11
CA THR A 104 1.63 -6.48 -1.63
C THR A 104 2.35 -6.16 -0.33
N LEU A 105 2.26 -7.04 0.67
CA LEU A 105 2.87 -6.86 1.98
C LEU A 105 4.38 -6.87 1.94
N ARG A 106 4.99 -7.73 1.11
CA ARG A 106 6.45 -7.80 0.97
C ARG A 106 7.01 -6.58 0.25
N CYS A 107 6.33 -6.08 -0.79
CA CYS A 107 6.71 -4.83 -1.45
C CYS A 107 6.56 -3.62 -0.51
N TRP A 108 5.49 -3.58 0.28
CA TRP A 108 5.33 -2.55 1.32
C TRP A 108 6.42 -2.66 2.39
N ALA A 109 6.74 -3.87 2.88
CA ALA A 109 7.71 -4.08 3.94
C ALA A 109 9.15 -3.76 3.50
N HIS A 110 9.45 -3.97 2.22
CA HIS A 110 10.70 -3.53 1.60
C HIS A 110 10.91 -2.02 1.77
N ARG A 111 9.86 -1.24 1.47
CA ARG A 111 9.87 0.22 1.59
C ARG A 111 9.99 0.68 3.04
N SER A 112 9.22 0.09 3.95
CA SER A 112 9.08 0.59 5.32
C SER A 112 10.16 0.12 6.29
N TYR A 113 10.70 -1.09 6.10
CA TYR A 113 11.54 -1.77 7.10
C TYR A 113 12.81 -2.44 6.54
N ASP A 114 13.17 -2.15 5.29
CA ASP A 114 14.33 -2.76 4.62
C ASP A 114 14.31 -4.30 4.63
N VAL A 115 13.10 -4.88 4.66
CA VAL A 115 12.91 -6.32 4.48
C VAL A 115 13.14 -6.63 3.01
N ARG A 116 14.31 -7.16 2.67
CA ARG A 116 14.68 -7.43 1.28
C ARG A 116 13.78 -8.50 0.66
N LEU A 117 13.12 -8.12 -0.42
CA LEU A 117 12.42 -9.03 -1.33
C LEU A 117 13.30 -9.21 -2.57
N SER A 118 13.80 -10.42 -2.80
CA SER A 118 14.59 -10.72 -3.99
C SER A 118 13.73 -10.77 -5.25
N LEU A 119 14.33 -10.49 -6.41
CA LEU A 119 13.65 -10.61 -7.72
C LEU A 119 13.07 -12.01 -7.94
N LYS A 120 13.78 -13.07 -7.55
CA LYS A 120 13.30 -14.45 -7.68
C LYS A 120 12.03 -14.70 -6.86
N GLN A 121 11.99 -14.24 -5.61
CA GLN A 121 10.80 -14.38 -4.76
C GLN A 121 9.65 -13.53 -5.27
N PHE A 122 9.93 -12.31 -5.74
CA PHE A 122 8.94 -11.47 -6.38
C PHE A 122 8.30 -12.20 -7.57
N GLN A 123 9.11 -12.73 -8.48
CA GLN A 123 8.65 -13.44 -9.68
C GLN A 123 7.83 -14.68 -9.35
N GLN A 124 8.19 -15.41 -8.30
CA GLN A 124 7.42 -16.58 -7.84
C GLN A 124 5.97 -16.23 -7.54
N TRP A 125 5.71 -15.14 -6.81
CA TRP A 125 4.33 -14.73 -6.51
C TRP A 125 3.69 -13.96 -7.66
N PHE A 126 4.42 -13.06 -8.32
CA PHE A 126 3.88 -12.26 -9.41
C PHE A 126 3.35 -13.12 -10.55
N ASN A 127 4.08 -14.17 -10.95
CA ASN A 127 3.67 -15.06 -12.03
C ASN A 127 2.48 -15.97 -11.68
N MET A 128 2.11 -16.07 -10.40
CA MET A 128 0.91 -16.80 -9.99
C MET A 128 -0.36 -15.97 -10.17
N ILE A 129 -0.26 -14.64 -10.28
CA ILE A 129 -1.41 -13.74 -10.28
C ILE A 129 -1.74 -13.35 -11.72
N PRO A 130 -2.96 -13.65 -12.21
CA PRO A 130 -3.42 -13.12 -13.50
C PRO A 130 -3.35 -11.59 -13.50
N GLU A 131 -2.90 -10.98 -14.59
CA GLU A 131 -2.69 -9.53 -14.66
C GLU A 131 -3.95 -8.72 -14.30
N VAL A 132 -5.13 -9.23 -14.68
CA VAL A 132 -6.45 -8.65 -14.37
C VAL A 132 -6.80 -8.63 -12.87
N ASP A 133 -6.16 -9.48 -12.06
CA ASP A 133 -6.40 -9.61 -10.62
C ASP A 133 -5.44 -8.76 -9.77
N ILE A 134 -4.44 -8.15 -10.41
CA ILE A 134 -3.49 -7.23 -9.77
C ILE A 134 -4.17 -5.87 -9.65
N ASP A 135 -4.69 -5.59 -8.46
CA ASP A 135 -5.35 -4.32 -8.17
C ASP A 135 -4.36 -3.13 -8.12
N SER A 136 -4.93 -1.94 -8.12
CA SER A 136 -4.18 -0.69 -8.09
C SER A 136 -3.25 -0.60 -6.88
N LYS A 137 -3.72 -0.98 -5.68
CA LYS A 137 -2.91 -0.94 -4.46
C LYS A 137 -1.68 -1.83 -4.59
N CYS A 138 -1.82 -3.01 -5.17
CA CYS A 138 -0.72 -3.92 -5.46
C CYS A 138 0.27 -3.28 -6.44
N TRP A 139 -0.19 -2.77 -7.58
CA TRP A 139 0.64 -2.07 -8.57
C TRP A 139 1.42 -0.88 -7.99
N ASN A 140 0.80 -0.13 -7.08
CA ASN A 140 1.48 0.98 -6.39
C ASN A 140 2.69 0.50 -5.60
N TYR A 141 2.57 -0.58 -4.84
CA TYR A 141 3.69 -1.12 -4.06
C TYR A 141 4.73 -1.83 -4.93
N ILE A 142 4.29 -2.54 -5.97
CA ILE A 142 5.20 -3.11 -6.98
C ILE A 142 6.07 -2.01 -7.59
N SER A 143 5.51 -0.86 -7.93
CA SER A 143 6.29 0.23 -8.54
C SER A 143 7.38 0.80 -7.63
N PHE A 144 7.13 0.90 -6.32
CA PHE A 144 8.17 1.30 -5.37
C PHE A 144 9.30 0.29 -5.31
N TRP A 145 8.95 -1.00 -5.11
CA TRP A 145 9.94 -2.06 -5.05
C TRP A 145 10.75 -2.16 -6.36
N ALA A 146 10.07 -2.07 -7.51
CA ALA A 146 10.70 -2.17 -8.81
C ALA A 146 11.70 -1.01 -9.05
N PHE A 147 11.35 0.21 -8.66
CA PHE A 147 12.27 1.35 -8.75
C PHE A 147 13.48 1.18 -7.81
N ASP A 148 13.25 0.76 -6.56
CA ASP A 148 14.30 0.59 -5.56
C ASP A 148 15.29 -0.53 -5.92
N THR A 149 14.80 -1.58 -6.57
CA THR A 149 15.59 -2.76 -6.97
C THR A 149 16.07 -2.73 -8.42
N ARG A 150 15.74 -1.68 -9.19
CA ARG A 150 16.04 -1.55 -10.63
C ARG A 150 15.45 -2.68 -11.48
N ALA A 151 14.23 -3.10 -11.13
CA ALA A 151 13.46 -4.10 -11.87
C ALA A 151 12.59 -3.40 -12.93
N ASP A 152 13.24 -2.81 -13.94
CA ASP A 152 12.65 -1.85 -14.87
C ASP A 152 11.41 -2.37 -15.61
N ASP A 153 11.36 -3.65 -15.97
CA ASP A 153 10.23 -4.26 -16.66
C ASP A 153 8.93 -4.18 -15.86
N TYR A 154 8.99 -4.40 -14.55
CA TYR A 154 7.81 -4.33 -13.67
C TYR A 154 7.42 -2.89 -13.38
N LEU A 155 8.38 -1.97 -13.31
CA LEU A 155 8.10 -0.55 -13.18
C LEU A 155 7.35 -0.03 -14.42
N LYS A 156 7.77 -0.44 -15.62
CA LYS A 156 7.12 -0.11 -16.89
C LYS A 156 5.76 -0.80 -17.02
N ALA A 157 5.60 -2.03 -16.53
CA ALA A 157 4.30 -2.70 -16.46
C ALA A 157 3.32 -1.92 -15.57
N ALA A 158 3.75 -1.51 -14.37
CA ALA A 158 2.93 -0.67 -13.50
C ALA A 158 2.54 0.66 -14.17
N TYR A 159 3.47 1.28 -14.91
CA TYR A 159 3.18 2.52 -15.64
C TYR A 159 2.18 2.32 -16.79
N ARG A 160 2.27 1.21 -17.53
CA ARG A 160 1.29 0.87 -18.58
C ARG A 160 -0.10 0.66 -18.01
N TYR A 161 -0.22 -0.13 -16.93
CA TYR A 161 -1.48 -0.29 -16.20
C TYR A 161 -2.07 1.07 -15.82
N PHE A 162 -1.21 1.96 -15.32
CA PHE A 162 -1.62 3.29 -14.90
C PHE A 162 -2.13 4.20 -16.04
N LEU A 163 -1.59 4.05 -17.26
CA LEU A 163 -2.08 4.80 -18.43
C LEU A 163 -3.48 4.36 -18.87
N THR A 164 -3.86 3.11 -18.60
CA THR A 164 -5.13 2.52 -19.06
C THR A 164 -6.23 2.49 -18.01
N SER A 165 -5.92 2.69 -16.73
CA SER A 165 -6.88 2.57 -15.61
C SER A 165 -7.12 3.92 -14.90
N PRO A 166 -8.01 4.80 -15.43
CA PRO A 166 -8.20 6.16 -14.93
C PRO A 166 -8.91 6.26 -13.56
N LEU A 167 -9.61 5.22 -13.10
CA LEU A 167 -10.38 5.23 -11.84
C LEU A 167 -9.59 4.71 -10.63
N ASP A 168 -8.51 3.97 -10.88
CA ASP A 168 -7.85 3.14 -9.86
C ASP A 168 -6.85 3.88 -8.96
N PHE A 169 -6.59 5.16 -9.27
CA PHE A 169 -5.84 6.06 -8.40
C PHE A 169 -6.38 7.48 -8.52
N MET A 170 -7.12 7.91 -7.49
CA MET A 170 -7.63 9.27 -7.33
C MET A 170 -6.57 10.30 -6.89
N VAL A 171 -5.29 9.93 -6.80
CA VAL A 171 -4.25 10.83 -6.25
C VAL A 171 -3.24 11.19 -7.34
N ASP A 172 -3.29 12.44 -7.81
CA ASP A 172 -2.36 13.03 -8.79
C ASP A 172 -0.89 12.73 -8.49
N PHE A 173 -0.54 12.67 -7.19
CA PHE A 173 0.80 12.32 -6.74
C PHE A 173 1.30 10.96 -7.24
N SER A 174 0.51 9.89 -7.11
CA SER A 174 0.95 8.54 -7.51
C SER A 174 1.21 8.45 -9.01
N ARG A 175 0.37 9.14 -9.80
CA ARG A 175 0.50 9.26 -11.25
C ARG A 175 1.81 9.94 -11.63
N GLN A 176 2.03 11.11 -11.05
CA GLN A 176 3.22 11.91 -11.31
C GLN A 176 4.48 11.20 -10.80
N ARG A 177 4.42 10.52 -9.66
CA ARG A 177 5.52 9.73 -9.12
C ARG A 177 5.96 8.66 -10.10
N LEU A 178 5.02 7.88 -10.61
CA LEU A 178 5.32 6.78 -11.53
C LEU A 178 5.88 7.30 -12.86
N LYS A 179 5.31 8.40 -13.38
CA LYS A 179 5.84 9.11 -14.56
C LYS A 179 7.29 9.55 -14.34
N VAL A 180 7.61 10.14 -13.19
CA VAL A 180 8.98 10.57 -12.87
C VAL A 180 9.91 9.36 -12.73
N MET A 181 9.50 8.31 -12.00
CA MET A 181 10.30 7.09 -11.84
C MET A 181 10.67 6.47 -13.20
N VAL A 182 9.69 6.29 -14.10
CA VAL A 182 9.93 5.76 -15.46
C VAL A 182 10.78 6.72 -16.28
N GLY A 183 10.45 8.01 -16.28
CA GLY A 183 11.22 8.99 -17.03
C GLY A 183 12.68 9.09 -16.57
N LEU A 184 12.96 8.87 -15.29
CA LEU A 184 14.32 8.90 -14.74
C LEU A 184 15.12 7.67 -15.20
N ILE A 185 14.52 6.47 -15.23
CA ILE A 185 15.22 5.29 -15.74
C ILE A 185 15.43 5.35 -17.26
N GLU A 186 14.50 5.96 -18.00
CA GLU A 186 14.57 6.07 -19.47
C GLU A 186 15.35 7.31 -19.95
N GLY A 187 15.77 8.20 -19.04
CA GLY A 187 16.44 9.45 -19.40
C GLY A 187 15.54 10.48 -20.11
N THR A 188 14.22 10.31 -20.03
CA THR A 188 13.22 11.19 -20.66
C THR A 188 12.59 12.19 -19.68
N CYS A 189 12.90 12.08 -18.38
CA CYS A 189 12.40 12.96 -17.33
C CYS A 189 12.88 14.41 -17.54
N LYS A 190 11.95 15.37 -17.41
CA LYS A 190 12.27 16.80 -17.47
C LYS A 190 12.22 17.42 -16.08
N VAL A 191 12.93 18.53 -15.88
CA VAL A 191 12.91 19.32 -14.63
C VAL A 191 11.48 19.59 -14.13
N ARG A 192 10.61 20.03 -15.04
CA ARG A 192 9.18 20.28 -14.80
C ARG A 192 8.38 19.05 -14.32
N ASP A 193 8.79 17.83 -14.66
CA ASP A 193 8.15 16.63 -14.13
C ASP A 193 8.52 16.42 -12.66
N VAL A 194 9.78 16.68 -12.29
CA VAL A 194 10.26 16.58 -10.91
C VAL A 194 9.66 17.69 -10.05
N GLU A 195 9.56 18.91 -10.57
CA GLU A 195 8.89 20.04 -9.94
C GLU A 195 7.43 19.72 -9.61
N ARG A 196 6.67 19.23 -10.60
CA ARG A 196 5.28 18.82 -10.39
C ARG A 196 5.15 17.70 -9.34
N LEU A 197 6.11 16.79 -9.27
CA LEU A 197 6.11 15.76 -8.22
C LEU A 197 6.29 16.37 -6.83
N ILE A 198 7.16 17.38 -6.68
CA ILE A 198 7.37 18.10 -5.41
C ILE A 198 6.07 18.80 -5.00
N GLU A 199 5.45 19.56 -5.89
CA GLU A 199 4.19 20.27 -5.63
C GLU A 199 3.10 19.34 -5.08
N LEU A 200 2.98 18.17 -5.69
CA LEU A 200 1.95 17.18 -5.39
C LEU A 200 2.22 16.35 -4.13
N MET A 201 3.36 16.50 -3.45
CA MET A 201 3.66 15.71 -2.26
C MET A 201 2.61 15.95 -1.17
N PRO A 202 1.89 14.91 -0.72
CA PRO A 202 0.80 15.08 0.23
C PRO A 202 1.26 15.02 1.70
N HIS A 203 2.39 14.37 1.98
CA HIS A 203 2.78 14.01 3.35
C HIS A 203 4.30 13.95 3.56
N TYR A 204 4.75 14.20 4.80
CA TYR A 204 6.17 14.24 5.17
C TYR A 204 6.95 12.96 4.87
N TYR A 205 6.32 11.78 4.89
CA TYR A 205 7.01 10.52 4.58
C TYR A 205 7.46 10.42 3.13
N HIS A 206 6.84 11.17 2.21
CA HIS A 206 7.30 11.26 0.83
C HIS A 206 8.60 12.07 0.70
N ILE A 207 8.89 12.98 1.62
CA ILE A 207 10.16 13.72 1.66
C ILE A 207 11.33 12.76 1.81
N ARG A 208 11.30 11.87 2.82
CA ARG A 208 12.38 10.91 3.07
C ARG A 208 12.62 10.00 1.87
N TRP A 209 11.55 9.49 1.27
CA TRP A 209 11.65 8.67 0.07
C TRP A 209 12.23 9.48 -1.11
N PHE A 210 11.76 10.70 -1.34
CA PHE A 210 12.26 11.54 -2.43
C PHE A 210 13.75 11.88 -2.28
N MET A 211 14.20 12.21 -1.06
CA MET A 211 15.63 12.45 -0.77
C MET A 211 16.49 11.24 -1.04
N LYS A 212 16.02 10.05 -0.64
CA LYS A 212 16.79 8.81 -0.77
C LYS A 212 16.83 8.30 -2.21
N HIS A 213 15.74 8.46 -2.96
CA HIS A 213 15.56 7.77 -4.24
C HIS A 213 15.54 8.71 -5.45
N ILE A 214 14.89 9.87 -5.37
CA ILE A 214 14.72 10.76 -6.53
C ILE A 214 15.88 11.75 -6.68
N ILE A 215 16.26 12.46 -5.61
CA ILE A 215 17.36 13.44 -5.66
C ILE A 215 18.65 12.84 -6.24
N PRO A 216 19.12 11.64 -5.82
CA PRO A 216 20.34 11.06 -6.37
C PRO A 216 20.24 10.76 -7.86
N PHE A 217 19.08 10.33 -8.36
CA PHE A 217 18.84 10.15 -9.79
C PHE A 217 18.88 11.48 -10.54
N CYS A 218 18.18 12.50 -10.04
CA CYS A 218 18.17 13.83 -10.64
C CYS A 218 19.57 14.44 -10.70
N LYS A 219 20.39 14.26 -9.66
CA LYS A 219 21.79 14.73 -9.66
C LYS A 219 22.63 14.02 -10.72
N ARG A 220 22.51 12.69 -10.85
CA ARG A 220 23.23 11.93 -11.89
C ARG A 220 22.85 12.36 -13.31
N LEU A 221 21.58 12.69 -13.52
CA LEU A 221 21.06 13.13 -14.82
C LEU A 221 21.14 14.64 -15.04
N GLN A 222 21.81 15.38 -14.14
CA GLN A 222 21.91 16.85 -14.19
C GLN A 222 20.55 17.58 -14.24
N LEU A 223 19.51 16.96 -13.70
CA LEU A 223 18.17 17.54 -13.57
C LEU A 223 18.01 18.34 -12.27
N TRP A 224 18.88 18.13 -11.27
CA TRP A 224 18.78 18.80 -9.96
C TRP A 224 19.29 20.24 -10.04
N THR A 225 18.37 21.20 -10.19
CA THR A 225 18.69 22.63 -10.30
C THR A 225 18.50 23.35 -8.95
N PRO A 226 19.10 24.55 -8.77
CA PRO A 226 18.83 25.39 -7.60
C PRO A 226 17.34 25.70 -7.39
N ALA A 227 16.58 25.83 -8.49
CA ALA A 227 15.13 26.05 -8.42
C ALA A 227 14.39 24.85 -7.82
N LEU A 228 14.72 23.62 -8.25
CA LEU A 228 14.15 22.40 -7.65
C LEU A 228 14.53 22.25 -6.18
N GLU A 229 15.77 22.60 -5.82
CA GLU A 229 16.23 22.56 -4.44
C GLU A 229 15.46 23.54 -3.56
N GLY A 230 15.21 24.76 -4.06
CA GLY A 230 14.35 25.74 -3.41
C GLY A 230 12.92 25.24 -3.23
N ALA A 231 12.30 24.75 -4.31
CA ALA A 231 10.95 24.21 -4.28
C ALA A 231 10.82 23.03 -3.30
N PHE A 232 11.78 22.11 -3.32
CA PHE A 232 11.82 20.97 -2.40
C PHE A 232 11.99 21.40 -0.95
N SER A 233 12.84 22.40 -0.68
CA SER A 233 13.07 22.92 0.67
C SER A 233 11.82 23.58 1.25
N VAL A 234 11.11 24.38 0.44
CA VAL A 234 9.83 25.00 0.83
C VAL A 234 8.80 23.91 1.13
N LYS A 235 8.59 22.97 0.21
CA LYS A 235 7.62 21.89 0.40
C LYS A 235 7.95 21.00 1.60
N SER A 236 9.23 20.69 1.81
CA SER A 236 9.67 19.89 2.96
C SER A 236 9.36 20.59 4.27
N ARG A 237 9.61 21.90 4.34
CA ARG A 237 9.29 22.72 5.51
C ARG A 237 7.79 22.74 5.77
N GLU A 238 6.99 23.04 4.75
CA GLU A 238 5.53 23.03 4.84
C GLU A 238 4.99 21.72 5.40
N LEU A 239 5.45 20.57 4.89
CA LEU A 239 4.97 19.26 5.32
C LEU A 239 5.52 18.80 6.68
N MET A 240 6.66 19.34 7.13
CA MET A 240 7.22 19.04 8.46
C MET A 240 6.68 19.96 9.56
N GLU A 241 6.36 21.21 9.23
CA GLU A 241 5.83 22.22 10.16
C GLU A 241 4.30 22.25 10.20
N SER A 242 3.62 21.69 9.20
CA SER A 242 2.18 21.52 9.25
C SER A 242 1.81 20.75 10.53
N PRO A 243 0.90 21.28 11.38
CA PRO A 243 0.44 20.52 12.54
C PRO A 243 -0.04 19.17 12.04
N GLN A 244 0.55 18.10 12.57
CA GLN A 244 0.00 16.74 12.47
C GLN A 244 -1.42 16.89 12.98
N VAL A 245 -2.41 16.98 12.08
CA VAL A 245 -3.79 17.29 12.46
C VAL A 245 -4.15 16.29 13.55
N PRO A 246 -4.34 16.72 14.81
CA PRO A 246 -4.83 15.81 15.82
C PRO A 246 -6.17 15.29 15.29
N PRO A 247 -6.49 14.00 15.46
CA PRO A 247 -7.81 13.51 15.08
C PRO A 247 -8.82 14.48 15.68
N ARG A 248 -9.74 15.01 14.84
CA ARG A 248 -10.89 15.75 15.35
C ARG A 248 -11.47 14.86 16.43
N THR A 249 -11.33 15.27 17.69
CA THR A 249 -12.01 14.62 18.79
C THR A 249 -13.48 14.71 18.44
N VAL A 250 -14.06 13.56 18.08
CA VAL A 250 -15.51 13.43 18.00
C VAL A 250 -16.02 13.94 19.35
N PRO A 251 -17.00 14.84 19.40
CA PRO A 251 -17.52 15.35 20.67
C PRO A 251 -17.87 14.16 21.55
N GLN A 252 -17.23 14.07 22.73
CA GLN A 252 -17.59 13.08 23.74
C GLN A 252 -19.06 13.30 24.11
N GLY A 253 -19.91 12.47 23.53
CA GLY A 253 -21.34 12.72 23.55
C GLY A 253 -22.14 11.47 23.27
N ARG A 254 -21.99 10.45 24.12
CA ARG A 254 -23.10 9.77 24.81
C ARG A 254 -22.59 8.60 25.64
N LYS A 255 -23.13 8.53 26.87
CA LYS A 255 -22.93 7.49 27.87
C LYS A 255 -23.18 6.12 27.25
N ILE A 256 -22.21 5.22 27.41
CA ILE A 256 -22.43 3.78 27.26
C ILE A 256 -23.32 3.36 28.43
N LEU A 257 -24.52 2.87 28.13
CA LEU A 257 -25.30 2.08 29.06
C LEU A 257 -24.68 0.67 29.08
N ASN A 258 -24.27 0.24 30.27
CA ASN A 258 -23.79 -1.11 30.53
C ASN A 258 -24.91 -2.13 30.23
N PHE A 259 -24.62 -3.11 29.38
CA PHE A 259 -25.16 -4.46 29.44
C PHE A 259 -24.08 -5.44 28.96
#